data_AF-A0AAN4IEM3-F1
#
_entry.id   AF-A0AAN4IEM3-F1
#
_cell.length_a   1.000
_cell.length_b   1.000
_cell.length_c   1.000
_cell.angle_alpha   90.00
_cell.angle_beta   90.00
_cell.angle_gamma   90.00
#
_symmetry.space_group_name_H-M   'P 1'
#
loop_
_entity.id
_entity.type
_entity.pdbx_description
1 polymer ?
#
loop_
_entity_poly.entity_id
_entity_poly.type
_entity_poly.pdbx_seq_one_letter_code
_entity_poly.pdbx_strand_id
1 'polypeptide(L)'
;MTIVKVLVDAVGDYNAGDIVEDAPAGLIEIAKRQVRNAATGKLLAEIIEGDIASTHTPSERELKLQEELDESKKREAELLTQIAELQSDIQNGDLDDELKELKSVAKEMKITGYTKMSIEELKEAIAATGGDAGGE
;
A
#
# COMPACT_ATOMS: atom_id res chain seq x y z
N MET A 1 -9.07 13.84 -17.29
CA MET A 1 -9.45 15.27 -17.34
C MET A 1 -8.52 15.94 -18.33
N THR A 2 -9.05 16.73 -19.26
CA THR A 2 -8.25 17.39 -20.30
C THR A 2 -8.61 18.87 -20.36
N ILE A 3 -7.61 19.72 -20.25
CA ILE A 3 -7.67 21.17 -20.26
C ILE A 3 -7.11 21.66 -21.60
N VAL A 4 -7.92 22.42 -22.33
CA VAL A 4 -7.56 22.95 -23.64
C VAL A 4 -7.63 24.47 -23.62
N LYS A 5 -6.59 25.12 -24.15
CA LYS A 5 -6.56 26.55 -24.43
C LYS A 5 -7.05 26.82 -25.84
N VAL A 6 -7.94 27.78 -25.98
CA VAL A 6 -8.34 28.29 -27.29
C VAL A 6 -7.43 29.44 -27.68
N LEU A 7 -6.88 29.39 -28.90
CA LEU A 7 -5.86 30.34 -29.38
C LEU A 7 -6.40 31.35 -30.39
N VAL A 8 -7.60 31.14 -30.92
CA VAL A 8 -8.25 32.05 -31.87
C VAL A 8 -9.72 32.23 -31.53
N ASP A 9 -10.31 33.32 -32.01
CA ASP A 9 -11.72 33.61 -31.77
C ASP A 9 -12.64 32.69 -32.59
N ALA A 10 -13.83 32.44 -32.03
CA ALA A 10 -14.91 31.67 -32.65
C ALA A 10 -14.55 30.21 -32.99
N VAL A 11 -13.91 29.48 -32.07
CA VAL A 11 -13.76 28.03 -32.16
C VAL A 11 -15.00 27.38 -31.53
N GLY A 12 -16.07 27.23 -32.31
CA GLY A 12 -17.38 26.85 -31.77
C GLY A 12 -17.96 27.99 -30.95
N ASP A 13 -18.25 27.74 -29.66
CA ASP A 13 -18.74 28.74 -28.71
C ASP A 13 -17.62 29.41 -27.88
N TYR A 14 -16.35 29.10 -28.17
CA TYR A 14 -15.19 29.55 -27.40
C TYR A 14 -14.38 30.63 -28.12
N ASN A 15 -13.77 31.54 -27.34
CA ASN A 15 -12.99 32.68 -27.83
C ASN A 15 -11.50 32.53 -27.54
N ALA A 16 -10.68 33.39 -28.17
CA ALA A 16 -9.25 33.36 -27.96
C ALA A 16 -8.91 33.68 -26.49
N GLY A 17 -8.11 32.81 -25.87
CA GLY A 17 -7.71 32.93 -24.47
C GLY A 17 -8.56 32.11 -23.50
N ASP A 18 -9.68 31.54 -23.93
CA ASP A 18 -10.49 30.67 -23.08
C ASP A 18 -9.73 29.40 -22.71
N ILE A 19 -9.82 29.04 -21.43
CA ILE A 19 -9.28 27.80 -20.88
C ILE A 19 -10.48 26.94 -20.51
N VAL A 20 -10.65 25.84 -21.23
CA VAL A 20 -11.77 24.92 -21.03
C VAL A 20 -11.26 23.74 -20.22
N GLU A 21 -11.67 23.69 -18.95
CA GLU A 21 -11.49 22.53 -18.09
C GLU A 21 -12.49 21.43 -18.47
N ASP A 22 -12.03 20.18 -18.51
CA ASP A 22 -12.78 19.03 -19.05
C ASP A 22 -13.34 19.29 -20.46
N ALA A 23 -12.43 19.66 -21.37
CA ALA A 23 -12.76 20.09 -22.71
C ALA A 23 -13.58 19.03 -23.48
N PRO A 24 -14.61 19.43 -24.25
CA PRO A 24 -15.40 18.47 -25.01
C PRO A 24 -14.55 17.81 -26.11
N ALA A 25 -14.92 16.59 -26.50
CA ALA A 25 -14.15 15.77 -27.44
C ALA A 25 -13.77 16.51 -28.74
N GLY A 26 -14.66 17.34 -29.28
CA GLY A 26 -14.38 18.14 -30.48
C GLY A 26 -13.22 19.13 -30.30
N LEU A 27 -13.10 19.76 -29.12
CA LEU A 27 -12.01 20.69 -28.80
C LEU A 27 -10.69 19.94 -28.56
N ILE A 28 -10.77 18.79 -27.88
CA ILE A 28 -9.63 17.89 -27.69
C ILE A 28 -9.08 17.42 -29.04
N GLU A 29 -9.95 17.02 -29.98
CA GLU A 29 -9.51 16.57 -31.32
C GLU A 29 -8.86 17.69 -32.12
N ILE A 30 -9.41 18.90 -32.09
CA ILE A 30 -8.83 20.09 -32.76
C ILE A 30 -7.43 20.36 -32.24
N ALA A 31 -7.25 20.34 -30.92
CA ALA A 31 -5.96 20.56 -30.28
C ALA A 31 -4.98 19.39 -30.56
N LYS A 32 -5.44 18.13 -30.49
CA LYS A 32 -4.62 16.93 -30.75
C LYS A 32 -4.15 16.85 -32.20
N ARG A 33 -4.99 17.24 -33.16
CA ARG A 33 -4.66 17.25 -34.60
C ARG A 33 -3.91 18.52 -35.02
N GLN A 34 -3.66 19.45 -34.10
CA GLN A 34 -3.01 20.73 -34.37
C GLN A 34 -3.66 21.48 -35.54
N VAL A 35 -5.00 21.51 -35.56
CA VAL A 35 -5.75 22.16 -36.64
C VAL A 35 -5.43 23.65 -36.66
N ARG A 36 -5.21 24.19 -37.85
CA ARG A 36 -4.86 25.60 -38.08
C ARG A 36 -5.98 26.34 -38.77
N ASN A 37 -6.14 27.61 -38.44
CA ASN A 37 -7.00 28.54 -39.16
C ASN A 37 -6.48 28.69 -40.60
N ALA A 38 -7.33 28.45 -41.59
CA ALA A 38 -6.94 28.51 -43.00
C ALA A 38 -6.55 29.92 -43.47
N ALA A 39 -7.09 30.97 -42.86
CA ALA A 39 -6.82 32.35 -43.22
C ALA A 39 -5.55 32.92 -42.55
N THR A 40 -5.25 32.52 -41.31
CA THR A 40 -4.12 33.07 -40.53
C THR A 40 -2.97 32.09 -40.32
N GLY A 41 -3.17 30.80 -40.59
CA GLY A 41 -2.19 29.74 -40.38
C GLY A 41 -1.89 29.44 -38.90
N LYS A 42 -2.57 30.11 -37.95
CA LYS A 42 -2.40 29.93 -36.51
C LYS A 42 -3.16 28.69 -36.03
N LEU A 43 -2.65 28.03 -35.00
CA LEU A 43 -3.34 26.92 -34.34
C LEU A 43 -4.65 27.40 -33.73
N LEU A 44 -5.68 26.55 -33.78
CA LEU A 44 -7.01 26.88 -33.24
C LEU A 44 -7.07 26.69 -31.72
N ALA A 45 -6.48 25.61 -31.22
CA ALA A 45 -6.48 25.26 -29.80
C ALA A 45 -5.24 24.42 -29.46
N GLU A 46 -4.87 24.39 -28.18
CA GLU A 46 -3.70 23.68 -27.65
C GLU A 46 -4.07 22.98 -26.33
N ILE A 47 -3.63 21.73 -26.15
CA ILE A 47 -3.83 21.01 -24.89
C ILE A 47 -2.80 21.55 -23.88
N ILE A 48 -3.27 22.19 -22.80
CA ILE A 48 -2.40 22.67 -21.72
C ILE A 48 -2.04 21.51 -20.81
N GLU A 49 -3.05 20.70 -20.46
CA GLU A 49 -2.92 19.62 -19.50
C GLU A 49 -3.94 18.56 -19.85
N GLY A 50 -3.56 17.30 -19.89
CA GLY A 50 -4.54 16.26 -20.09
C GLY A 50 -3.93 14.90 -20.20
N ASP A 51 -4.70 13.90 -19.76
CA ASP A 51 -4.53 12.50 -20.12
C ASP A 51 -4.81 12.36 -21.62
N ILE A 52 -3.89 12.87 -22.44
CA ILE A 52 -3.72 12.40 -23.80
C ILE A 52 -3.36 10.94 -23.58
N ALA A 53 -4.32 10.01 -23.77
CA ALA A 53 -4.11 8.58 -23.66
C ALA A 53 -2.77 8.27 -24.32
N SER A 54 -1.79 8.10 -23.44
CA SER A 54 -0.41 8.33 -23.80
C SER A 54 -0.07 7.13 -24.64
N THR A 55 0.30 7.33 -25.91
CA THR A 55 1.05 6.30 -26.66
C THR A 55 2.46 6.23 -26.08
N HIS A 56 2.54 6.16 -24.75
CA HIS A 56 3.73 6.12 -23.95
C HIS A 56 4.18 4.68 -23.99
N THR A 57 4.79 4.31 -25.10
CA THR A 57 5.79 3.25 -25.08
C THR A 57 6.83 3.68 -24.05
N PRO A 58 6.95 2.95 -22.91
CA PRO A 58 7.92 3.28 -21.89
C PRO A 58 9.29 3.41 -22.54
N SER A 59 9.98 4.50 -22.27
CA SER A 59 11.37 4.61 -22.66
C SER A 59 12.19 3.49 -22.01
N GLU A 60 13.32 3.11 -22.61
CA GLU A 60 14.19 2.07 -22.04
C GLU A 60 14.56 2.35 -20.57
N ARG A 61 14.68 3.63 -20.21
CA ARG A 61 14.93 4.07 -18.85
C ARG A 61 13.78 3.75 -17.90
N GLU A 62 12.54 3.97 -18.34
CA GLU A 62 11.35 3.69 -17.53
C GLU A 62 11.10 2.19 -17.40
N LEU A 63 11.36 1.43 -18.45
CA LEU A 63 11.35 -0.03 -18.42
C LEU A 63 12.35 -0.56 -17.38
N LYS A 64 13.57 -0.03 -17.39
CA LYS A 64 14.60 -0.41 -16.42
C LYS A 64 14.24 -0.02 -14.98
N LEU A 65 13.67 1.17 -14.79
CA LEU A 65 13.16 1.60 -13.48
C LEU A 65 12.04 0.70 -12.97
N GLN A 66 11.18 0.22 -13.87
CA GLN A 66 10.11 -0.71 -13.53
C GLN A 66 10.67 -2.07 -13.10
N GLU A 67 11.68 -2.59 -13.81
CA GLU A 67 12.39 -3.82 -13.41
C GLU A 67 13.05 -3.68 -12.04
N GLU A 68 13.78 -2.59 -11.79
CA GLU A 68 14.41 -2.32 -10.49
C GLU A 68 13.38 -2.22 -9.36
N LEU A 69 12.21 -1.62 -9.64
CA LEU A 69 11.10 -1.52 -8.68
C LEU A 69 10.54 -2.91 -8.35
N ASP A 70 10.32 -3.75 -9.36
CA ASP A 70 9.75 -5.08 -9.17
C ASP A 70 10.73 -6.02 -8.46
N GLU A 71 12.04 -5.91 -8.75
CA GLU A 71 13.08 -6.59 -7.96
C GLU A 71 13.14 -6.09 -6.52
N SER A 72 12.96 -4.78 -6.29
CA SER A 72 12.92 -4.21 -4.95
C SER A 72 11.72 -4.73 -4.16
N LYS A 73 10.52 -4.75 -4.76
CA LYS A 73 9.30 -5.28 -4.13
C LYS A 73 9.44 -6.77 -3.81
N LYS A 74 10.07 -7.54 -4.69
CA LYS A 74 10.33 -8.96 -4.43
C LYS A 74 11.25 -9.16 -3.24
N ARG A 75 12.33 -8.39 -3.14
CA ARG A 75 13.24 -8.41 -1.98
C ARG A 75 12.53 -8.00 -0.70
N GLU A 76 11.69 -6.97 -0.76
CA GLU A 76 10.91 -6.51 0.40
C GLU A 76 9.94 -7.61 0.90
N ALA A 77 9.23 -8.27 0.00
CA ALA A 77 8.33 -9.36 0.36
C ALA A 77 9.08 -10.55 1.01
N GLU A 78 10.27 -10.89 0.50
CA GLU A 78 11.11 -11.95 1.07
C GLU A 78 11.60 -11.58 2.48
N LEU A 79 12.05 -10.33 2.68
CA LEU A 79 12.47 -9.82 3.98
C LEU A 79 11.32 -9.80 4.99
N LEU A 80 10.12 -9.37 4.58
CA LEU A 80 8.94 -9.40 5.44
C LEU A 80 8.58 -10.83 5.86
N THR A 81 8.74 -11.80 4.97
CA THR A 81 8.53 -13.23 5.28
C THR A 81 9.55 -13.72 6.32
N GLN A 82 10.84 -13.40 6.14
CA GLN A 82 11.88 -13.75 7.12
C GLN A 82 11.66 -13.09 8.48
N ILE A 83 11.19 -11.83 8.51
CA ILE A 83 10.85 -11.14 9.76
C ILE A 83 9.70 -11.86 10.47
N ALA A 84 8.67 -12.29 9.75
CA ALA A 84 7.54 -13.02 10.33
C ALA A 84 7.98 -14.37 10.93
N GLU A 85 8.85 -15.11 10.23
CA GLU A 85 9.44 -16.36 10.75
C GLU A 85 10.25 -16.11 12.02
N LEU A 86 11.16 -15.13 12.02
CA LEU A 86 11.96 -14.78 13.20
C LEU A 86 11.11 -14.32 14.38
N GLN A 87 10.06 -13.55 14.15
CA GLN A 87 9.13 -13.14 15.20
C GLN A 87 8.37 -14.33 15.79
N SER A 88 7.95 -15.28 14.96
CA SER A 88 7.33 -16.52 15.43
C SER A 88 8.32 -17.35 16.27
N ASP A 89 9.57 -17.45 15.87
CA ASP A 89 10.60 -18.19 16.61
C ASP A 89 10.89 -17.55 17.97
N ILE A 90 10.94 -16.21 18.03
CA ILE A 90 11.10 -15.48 19.30
C ILE A 90 9.90 -15.73 20.22
N GLN A 91 8.67 -15.62 19.71
CA GLN A 91 7.47 -15.86 20.50
C GLN A 91 7.39 -17.31 21.00
N ASN A 92 7.79 -18.28 20.17
CA ASN A 92 7.83 -19.68 20.59
C ASN A 92 8.88 -19.91 21.69
N GLY A 93 10.04 -19.26 21.60
CA GLY A 93 11.06 -19.31 22.65
C GLY A 93 10.56 -18.76 23.99
N ASP A 94 9.89 -17.60 23.96
CA ASP A 94 9.31 -16.97 25.15
C ASP A 94 8.20 -17.85 25.78
N LEU A 95 7.36 -18.47 24.94
CA LEU A 95 6.32 -19.41 25.41
C LEU A 95 6.90 -20.67 26.05
N ASP A 96 7.98 -21.21 25.48
CA ASP A 96 8.68 -22.39 26.03
C ASP A 96 9.34 -22.06 27.38
N ASP A 97 9.92 -20.88 27.54
CA ASP A 97 10.52 -20.44 28.79
C ASP A 97 9.44 -20.15 29.85
N GLU A 98 8.33 -19.50 29.48
CA GLU A 98 7.17 -19.32 30.37
C GLU A 98 6.59 -20.66 30.84
N LEU A 99 6.44 -21.64 29.93
CA LEU A 99 5.97 -22.98 30.28
C LEU A 99 6.91 -23.68 31.28
N LYS A 100 8.23 -23.55 31.12
CA LYS A 100 9.21 -24.12 32.06
C LYS A 100 9.13 -23.49 33.44
N GLU A 101 8.97 -22.16 33.50
CA GLU A 101 8.81 -21.44 34.76
C GLU A 101 7.54 -21.89 35.49
N LEU A 102 6.39 -21.90 34.79
CA LEU A 102 5.11 -22.34 35.36
C LEU A 102 5.14 -23.80 35.83
N LYS A 103 5.78 -24.70 35.07
CA LYS A 103 5.96 -26.10 35.53
C LYS A 103 6.84 -26.22 36.76
N SER A 104 7.82 -25.32 36.91
CA SER A 104 8.69 -25.29 38.10
C SER A 104 7.93 -24.84 39.34
N VAL A 105 7.11 -23.78 39.21
CA VAL A 105 6.23 -23.28 40.27
C VAL A 105 5.19 -24.34 40.65
N ALA A 106 4.50 -24.93 39.66
CA ALA A 106 3.51 -25.98 39.89
C ALA A 106 4.11 -27.22 40.60
N LYS A 107 5.35 -27.58 40.27
CA LYS A 107 6.10 -28.64 40.95
C LYS A 107 6.37 -28.30 42.43
N GLU A 108 6.78 -27.06 42.71
CA GLU A 108 7.02 -26.58 44.08
C GLU A 108 5.73 -26.60 44.92
N MET A 109 4.62 -26.21 44.31
CA MET A 109 3.28 -26.23 44.91
C MET A 109 2.64 -27.63 44.95
N LYS A 110 3.34 -28.66 44.44
CA LYS A 110 2.88 -30.07 44.39
C LYS A 110 1.56 -30.27 43.65
N ILE A 111 1.29 -29.46 42.62
CA ILE A 111 0.12 -29.60 41.76
C ILE A 111 0.23 -30.92 40.97
N THR A 112 -0.77 -31.80 41.08
CA THR A 112 -0.77 -33.09 40.37
C THR A 112 -1.12 -32.91 38.89
N GLY A 113 -0.42 -33.64 38.02
CA GLY A 113 -0.66 -33.58 36.57
C GLY A 113 -0.01 -32.40 35.82
N TYR A 114 0.72 -31.52 36.52
CA TYR A 114 1.34 -30.30 35.98
C TYR A 114 2.20 -30.50 34.73
N THR A 115 2.77 -31.69 34.50
CA THR A 115 3.61 -31.97 33.33
C THR A 115 2.83 -32.00 32.02
N LYS A 116 1.52 -32.27 32.07
CA LYS A 116 0.62 -32.39 30.91
C LYS A 116 -0.27 -31.17 30.69
N MET A 117 -0.27 -30.21 31.62
CA MET A 117 -1.10 -29.00 31.55
C MET A 117 -0.51 -27.96 30.59
N SER A 118 -1.38 -27.20 29.94
CA SER A 118 -1.05 -26.02 29.13
C SER A 118 -0.64 -24.82 30.00
N ILE A 119 -0.11 -23.76 29.39
CA ILE A 119 0.25 -22.51 30.10
C ILE A 119 -0.96 -21.94 30.86
N GLU A 120 -2.13 -21.92 30.23
CA GLU A 120 -3.37 -21.39 30.81
C GLU A 120 -3.84 -22.26 32.00
N GLU A 121 -3.85 -23.58 31.82
CA GLU A 121 -4.22 -24.54 32.88
C GLU A 121 -3.26 -24.47 34.07
N LEU A 122 -1.95 -24.29 33.82
CA LEU A 122 -0.94 -24.13 34.87
C LEU A 122 -1.17 -22.84 35.66
N LYS A 123 -1.46 -21.71 34.98
CA LYS A 123 -1.75 -20.43 35.64
C LYS A 123 -2.99 -20.55 36.54
N GLU A 124 -4.05 -21.18 36.04
CA GLU A 124 -5.29 -21.39 36.81
C GLU A 124 -5.05 -22.30 38.03
N ALA A 125 -4.35 -23.41 37.84
CA ALA A 125 -4.04 -24.35 38.93
C ALA A 125 -3.14 -23.71 40.00
N ILE A 126 -2.12 -22.94 39.59
CA ILE A 126 -1.24 -22.19 40.50
C ILE A 126 -2.05 -21.15 41.29
N ALA A 127 -2.92 -20.39 40.61
CA ALA A 127 -3.77 -19.40 41.27
C ALA A 127 -4.74 -20.04 42.28
N ALA A 128 -5.34 -21.18 41.94
CA ALA A 128 -6.23 -21.92 42.84
C ALA A 128 -5.50 -22.50 44.06
N THR A 129 -4.24 -22.93 43.88
CA THR A 129 -3.43 -23.51 44.96
C THR A 129 -2.80 -22.42 45.85
N GLY A 130 -2.50 -21.24 45.28
CA GLY A 130 -1.95 -20.09 45.99
C GLY A 130 -2.99 -19.23 46.71
N GLY A 131 -4.28 -19.54 46.53
CA GLY A 131 -5.41 -18.81 47.11
C GLY A 131 -5.68 -19.04 48.60
N ASP A 132 -4.86 -19.81 49.33
CA ASP A 132 -5.05 -20.08 50.78
C ASP A 132 -4.27 -19.11 51.70
N ALA A 133 -4.00 -17.89 51.23
CA ALA A 133 -3.43 -16.82 52.05
C ALA A 133 -4.35 -15.58 52.10
N GLY A 134 -5.58 -15.77 52.59
CA GLY A 134 -6.51 -14.66 52.81
C GLY A 134 -7.86 -15.15 53.31
N GLY A 135 -7.92 -15.48 54.60
CA GLY A 135 -9.18 -15.74 55.28
C GLY A 135 -10.05 -14.49 55.41
N GLU A 136 -11.34 -14.68 55.10
CA GLU A 136 -12.49 -14.24 55.90
C GLU A 136 -13.47 -15.41 56.03
#